data_AF-A0A246U0H2-F1
#
_entry.id   AF-A0A246U0H2-F1
#
_cell.length_a   1.000
_cell.length_b   1.000
_cell.length_c   1.000
_cell.angle_alpha   90.00
_cell.angle_beta   90.00
_cell.angle_gamma   90.00
#
_symmetry.space_group_name_H-M   'P 1'
#
loop_
_entity.id
_entity.type
_entity.pdbx_description
1 polymer ?
#
loop_
_entity_poly.entity_id
_entity_poly.type
_entity_poly.pdbx_seq_one_letter_code
_entity_poly.pdbx_strand_id
1 'polypeptide(L)' 'MSATKIPQLIFALSVAREMAERELHAEMLVMLIEEALKEAQEEALRHGILVDIEEETELQ' A
#
# COMPACT_ATOMS: atom_id res chain seq x y z
N MET A 1 -4.77 7.71 13.48
CA MET A 1 -3.29 7.66 13.47
C MET A 1 -2.74 9.08 13.53
N SER A 2 -1.51 9.30 13.99
CA SER A 2 -0.89 10.61 13.75
C SER A 2 -0.62 10.76 12.25
N ALA A 3 -0.87 11.94 11.69
CA ALA A 3 -0.65 12.25 10.27
C ALA A 3 0.74 11.81 9.77
N THR A 4 1.76 11.92 10.63
CA THR A 4 3.15 11.50 10.38
C THR A 4 3.37 10.00 10.20
N LYS A 5 2.46 9.14 10.69
CA LYS A 5 2.58 7.68 10.61
C LYS A 5 1.90 7.09 9.38
N ILE A 6 1.01 7.83 8.72
CA ILE A 6 0.26 7.33 7.57
C ILE A 6 1.20 7.02 6.38
N PRO A 7 2.15 7.90 5.99
CA PRO A 7 3.09 7.58 4.93
C PRO A 7 3.99 6.38 5.24
N GLN A 8 4.40 6.24 6.51
CA GLN A 8 5.22 5.12 6.97
C GLN A 8 4.48 3.80 6.89
N LEU A 9 3.18 3.81 7.23
CA LEU A 9 2.32 2.64 7.09
C LEU A 9 2.17 2.26 5.62
N ILE A 10 1.88 3.23 4.75
CA ILE A 10 1.72 2.99 3.31
C ILE A 10 3.01 2.37 2.74
N PHE A 11 4.17 2.95 3.03
CA PHE A 11 5.46 2.40 2.59
C PHE A 11 5.67 0.96 3.08
N ALA A 12 5.40 0.70 4.36
CA ALA A 12 5.56 -0.64 4.93
C ALA A 12 4.63 -1.66 4.26
N LEU A 13 3.40 -1.27 3.94
CA LEU A 13 2.44 -2.13 3.23
C LEU A 13 2.86 -2.37 1.78
N SER A 14 3.40 -1.36 1.08
CA SER A 14 3.94 -1.54 -0.28
C SER A 14 5.06 -2.57 -0.31
N VAL A 15 6.02 -2.47 0.62
CA VAL A 15 7.10 -3.46 0.76
C VAL A 15 6.55 -4.85 1.11
N ALA A 16 5.55 -4.91 2.01
CA ALA A 16 4.92 -6.19 2.35
C ALA A 16 4.21 -6.83 1.15
N ARG A 17 3.59 -6.03 0.27
CA ARG A 17 2.96 -6.52 -0.97
C ARG A 17 4.01 -7.13 -1.90
N GLU A 18 5.09 -6.40 -2.18
CA GLU A 18 6.20 -6.89 -3.03
C GLU A 18 6.83 -8.19 -2.48
N MET A 19 6.90 -8.32 -1.16
CA MET A 19 7.37 -9.55 -0.52
C MET A 19 6.36 -10.69 -0.74
N ALA A 20 5.07 -10.43 -0.51
CA ALA A 20 4.02 -11.44 -0.64
C ALA A 20 3.84 -11.93 -2.08
N GLU A 21 3.97 -11.05 -3.09
CA GLU A 21 3.90 -11.41 -4.52
C GLU A 21 4.96 -12.43 -4.96
N ARG A 22 6.07 -12.54 -4.22
CA ARG A 22 7.16 -13.50 -4.51
C ARG A 22 6.94 -14.87 -3.89
N GLU A 23 6.00 -15.00 -2.97
CA GLU A 23 5.73 -16.22 -2.23
C GLU A 23 4.68 -17.09 -2.94
N LEU A 24 4.88 -18.41 -2.88
CA LEU A 24 3.90 -19.36 -3.42
C LEU A 24 2.66 -19.41 -2.53
N HIS A 25 1.47 -19.36 -3.14
CA HIS A 25 0.17 -19.45 -2.45
C HIS A 25 -0.15 -18.29 -1.50
N ALA A 26 0.37 -17.10 -1.79
CA ALA A 26 0.15 -15.89 -1.00
C ALA A 26 -0.94 -14.97 -1.59
N GLU A 27 -1.77 -15.42 -2.54
CA GLU A 27 -2.72 -14.58 -3.26
C GLU A 27 -3.72 -13.87 -2.33
N MET A 28 -4.19 -14.58 -1.30
CA MET A 28 -5.07 -13.99 -0.27
C MET A 28 -4.34 -12.92 0.55
N LEU A 29 -3.05 -13.13 0.85
CA LEU A 29 -2.26 -12.16 1.61
C LEU A 29 -2.02 -10.90 0.78
N VAL A 30 -1.69 -11.04 -0.51
CA VAL A 30 -1.55 -9.90 -1.45
C VAL A 30 -2.84 -9.08 -1.48
N MET A 31 -3.99 -9.74 -1.68
CA MET A 31 -5.31 -9.07 -1.71
C MET A 31 -5.58 -8.26 -0.43
N LEU A 32 -5.31 -8.84 0.74
CA LEU A 32 -5.52 -8.15 2.03
C LEU A 32 -4.57 -6.95 2.20
N ILE A 33 -3.33 -7.05 1.70
CA ILE A 33 -2.38 -5.93 1.74
C ILE A 33 -2.82 -4.81 0.79
N GLU A 34 -3.34 -5.14 -0.39
CA GLU A 34 -3.89 -4.15 -1.33
C GLU A 34 -5.09 -3.41 -0.74
N GLU A 35 -6.00 -4.12 -0.06
CA GLU A 35 -7.13 -3.49 0.64
C GLU A 35 -6.65 -2.54 1.74
N ALA A 36 -5.67 -2.96 2.55
CA ALA A 36 -5.06 -2.12 3.58
C ALA A 36 -4.33 -0.89 3.00
N LEU A 37 -3.65 -1.04 1.86
CA LEU A 37 -3.01 0.07 1.14
C LEU A 37 -4.04 1.11 0.72
N LYS A 38 -5.16 0.66 0.13
CA LYS A 38 -6.24 1.54 -0.29
C LYS A 38 -6.83 2.32 0.89
N GLU A 39 -7.13 1.65 1.99
CA GLU A 39 -7.66 2.33 3.19
C GLU A 39 -6.67 3.37 3.75
N ALA A 40 -5.37 3.03 3.78
CA ALA A 40 -4.34 3.92 4.27
C ALA A 40 -4.14 5.16 3.36
N GLN A 41 -4.21 4.98 2.04
CA GLN A 41 -4.17 6.07 1.05
C GLN A 41 -5.40 6.99 1.16
N GLU A 42 -6.60 6.41 1.33
CA GLU A 42 -7.82 7.19 1.55
C GLU A 42 -7.73 8.01 2.85
N GLU A 43 -7.17 7.44 3.92
CA GLU A 43 -6.89 8.19 5.15
C GLU A 43 -5.82 9.27 4.92
N ALA A 44 -4.75 8.99 4.18
CA ALA A 44 -3.75 10.01 3.84
C ALA A 44 -4.40 11.22 3.14
N LEU A 45 -5.27 10.96 2.15
CA LEU A 45 -6.01 11.98 1.43
C LEU A 45 -6.91 12.82 2.34
N ARG A 46 -7.61 12.18 3.30
CA ARG A 46 -8.43 12.88 4.31
C ARG A 46 -7.62 13.84 5.18
N HIS A 47 -6.32 13.58 5.36
CA HIS A 47 -5.39 14.43 6.10
C HIS A 47 -4.61 15.41 5.20
N GLY A 48 -4.92 15.46 3.89
CA GLY A 48 -4.23 16.32 2.93
C GLY A 48 -2.80 15.87 2.59
N ILE A 49 -2.48 14.59 2.85
CA ILE A 49 -1.18 14.00 2.54
C ILE A 49 -1.27 13.31 1.18
N LEU A 50 -0.51 13.82 0.21
CA LEU A 50 -0.30 13.14 -1.07
C LEU A 50 0.83 12.13 -0.90
N VAL A 51 0.54 10.87 -1.22
CA VAL A 51 1.53 9.80 -1.29
C VAL A 51 1.61 9.35 -2.73
N ASP A 52 2.74 9.61 -3.37
CA ASP A 52 3.04 9.12 -4.71
C ASP A 52 3.53 7.68 -4.55
N ILE A 53 2.66 6.73 -4.85
CA ILE A 53 3.08 5.33 -5.00
C ILE A 53 3.15 5.13 -6.51
N GLU A 54 4.33 4.83 -7.02
CA GLU A 54 4.48 4.34 -8.38
C GLU A 54 3.62 3.08 -8.50
N GLU A 55 2.40 3.24 -9.01
CA GLU A 55 1.68 2.10 -9.59
C GLU A 55 2.55 1.66 -10.76
N GLU A 56 2.99 0.40 -10.76
CA GLU A 56 3.58 -0.20 -11.94
C GLU A 56 2.53 -0.11 -13.04
N THR A 57 2.55 0.99 -13.80
CA THR A 57 1.85 1.07 -15.06
C THR A 57 2.52 0.01 -15.92
N GLU A 58 1.83 -1.12 -16.12
CA GLU A 58 2.10 -1.99 -17.24
C GLU A 58 2.04 -1.10 -18.49
N LEU A 59 3.22 -0.69 -18.97
CA LEU A 59 3.37 -0.03 -20.25
C LEU A 59 2.90 -1.05 -21.30
N GLN A 60 1.65 -0.89 -21.74
CA GLN A 60 1.08 -1.60 -22.89
C GLN A 60 1.78 -1.22 -24.19
#